data_AF-A0A842N2I9-F1
#
_entry.id   AF-A0A842N2I9-F1
#
_cell.length_a   1.000
_cell.length_b   1.000
_cell.length_c   1.000
_cell.angle_alpha   90.00
_cell.angle_beta   90.00
_cell.angle_gamma   90.00
#
_symmetry.space_group_name_H-M   'P 1'
#
loop_
_entity.id
_entity.type
_entity.pdbx_description
1 polymer ?
#
loop_
_entity_poly.entity_id
_entity_poly.type
_entity_poly.pdbx_seq_one_letter_code
_entity_poly.pdbx_strand_id
1 'polypeptide(L)' 'YGTWAEFSGYGRRWAVETAFSTFKRMFGEHSLARSMDCITRELVAKVSLYNMLVNM' A
#
# COMPACT_ATOMS: atom_id res chain seq x y z
N TYR A 1 17.83 23.96 3.31
CA TYR A 1 16.54 23.25 3.43
C TYR A 1 16.10 22.59 2.12
N GLY A 2 16.01 23.31 0.99
CA GLY A 2 15.56 22.73 -0.29
C GLY A 2 16.36 21.51 -0.79
N THR A 3 17.69 21.60 -0.80
CA THR A 3 18.57 20.51 -1.28
C THR A 3 18.46 19.23 -0.43
N TRP A 4 18.29 19.38 0.89
CA TRP A 4 18.07 18.24 1.78
C TRP A 4 16.71 17.59 1.54
N ALA A 5 15.66 18.41 1.36
CA ALA A 5 14.32 17.91 1.11
C ALA A 5 14.23 17.13 -0.21
N GLU A 6 14.87 17.63 -1.26
CA GLU A 6 14.93 16.96 -2.56
C GLU A 6 15.71 15.64 -2.49
N PHE A 7 16.90 15.64 -1.90
CA PHE A 7 17.72 14.43 -1.72
C PHE A 7 17.01 13.38 -0.86
N SER A 8 16.29 13.82 0.17
CA SER A 8 15.58 12.94 1.10
C SER A 8 14.21 12.50 0.57
N GLY A 9 13.74 13.05 -0.55
CA GLY A 9 12.36 12.86 -1.05
C GLY A 9 11.29 13.42 -0.10
N TYR A 10 11.66 14.35 0.77
CA TYR A 10 10.76 15.01 1.71
C TYR A 10 9.69 15.79 0.94
N GLY A 11 8.42 15.48 1.19
CA GLY A 11 7.29 15.95 0.39
C GLY A 11 6.62 14.88 -0.48
N ARG A 12 7.15 13.66 -0.54
CA ARG A 12 6.50 12.51 -1.21
C ARG A 12 5.71 11.59 -0.27
N ARG A 13 5.69 11.89 1.04
CA ARG A 13 4.98 11.12 2.06
C ARG A 13 3.48 11.00 1.75
N TRP A 14 2.88 12.09 1.26
CA TRP A 14 1.46 12.09 0.89
C TRP A 14 1.14 11.02 -0.16
N ALA A 15 2.03 10.76 -1.11
CA ALA A 15 1.81 9.76 -2.16
C ALA A 15 1.73 8.34 -1.57
N VAL A 16 2.58 8.04 -0.59
CA VAL A 16 2.56 6.77 0.15
C VAL A 16 1.28 6.63 0.97
N GLU A 17 0.88 7.69 1.68
CA GLU A 17 -0.36 7.67 2.47
C GLU A 17 -1.60 7.54 1.58
N THR A 18 -1.61 8.20 0.41
CA THR A 18 -2.66 8.05 -0.61
C THR A 18 -2.72 6.61 -1.13
N ALA A 19 -1.57 5.98 -1.42
CA ALA A 19 -1.53 4.59 -1.87
C ALA A 19 -2.15 3.64 -0.83
N PHE A 20 -1.74 3.75 0.45
CA PHE A 20 -2.32 2.94 1.53
C PHE A 20 -3.81 3.23 1.75
N SER A 21 -4.23 4.50 1.74
CA SER A 21 -5.64 4.88 1.89
C SER A 21 -6.51 4.29 0.77
N THR A 22 -6.00 4.32 -0.47
CA THR A 22 -6.66 3.75 -1.64
C THR A 22 -6.75 2.24 -1.55
N PHE A 23 -5.65 1.57 -1.19
CA PHE A 23 -5.60 0.12 -0.97
C PHE A 23 -6.66 -0.32 0.06
N LYS A 24 -6.71 0.35 1.21
CA LYS A 24 -7.68 0.05 2.28
C LYS A 24 -9.13 0.31 1.85
N ARG A 25 -9.40 1.35 1.05
CA ARG A 25 -10.73 1.57 0.45
C ARG A 25 -11.14 0.47 -0.53
N MET A 26 -10.19 -0.06 -1.30
CA MET A 26 -10.46 -1.07 -2.32
C MET A 26 -10.75 -2.45 -1.70
N PHE A 27 -9.95 -2.88 -0.74
CA PHE A 27 -10.03 -4.24 -0.17
C PHE A 27 -10.64 -4.31 1.24
N GLY A 28 -10.91 -3.15 1.86
CA GLY A 28 -11.30 -3.05 3.26
C GLY A 28 -10.13 -3.25 4.23
N GLU A 29 -10.38 -2.96 5.50
CA GLU A 29 -9.42 -3.11 6.61
C GLU A 29 -9.62 -4.43 7.38
N HIS A 30 -10.10 -5.46 6.68
CA HIS A 30 -10.37 -6.77 7.25
C HIS A 30 -9.78 -7.89 6.38
N SER A 31 -9.57 -9.04 7.00
CA SER A 31 -9.23 -10.28 6.33
C SER A 31 -10.36 -11.29 6.51
N LEU A 32 -10.63 -12.10 5.48
CA LEU A 32 -11.62 -13.17 5.56
C LEU A 32 -10.98 -14.45 6.11
N ALA A 33 -9.67 -14.61 5.91
CA ALA A 33 -8.89 -15.68 6.49
C ALA A 33 -8.86 -15.60 8.03
N ARG A 34 -8.89 -16.77 8.68
CA ARG A 34 -8.91 -16.89 10.16
C ARG A 34 -7.60 -17.40 10.75
N SER A 35 -6.72 -17.95 9.92
CA SER A 35 -5.38 -18.41 10.30
C SER A 35 -4.33 -17.43 9.80
N MET A 36 -3.31 -17.14 10.62
CA MET A 36 -2.28 -16.13 10.28
C MET A 36 -1.58 -16.40 8.94
N ASP A 37 -1.22 -17.66 8.66
CA ASP A 37 -0.63 -18.05 7.37
C ASP A 37 -1.53 -17.70 6.18
N CYS A 38 -2.83 -17.98 6.30
CA CYS A 38 -3.81 -17.64 5.27
C CYS A 38 -4.02 -16.13 5.15
N ILE A 39 -4.02 -15.37 6.27
CA ILE A 39 -4.11 -13.91 6.27
C ILE A 39 -2.90 -13.31 5.54
N THR A 40 -1.70 -13.82 5.78
CA THR A 40 -0.48 -13.39 5.07
C THR A 40 -0.62 -13.63 3.57
N ARG A 41 -1.06 -14.82 3.16
CA ARG A 41 -1.28 -15.14 1.73
C ARG A 41 -2.34 -14.24 1.10
N GLU A 42 -3.44 -13.98 1.81
CA GLU A 42 -4.51 -13.08 1.35
C GLU A 42 -3.97 -11.65 1.15
N LEU A 43 -3.20 -11.12 2.10
CA LEU A 43 -2.59 -9.80 1.98
C LEU A 43 -1.60 -9.71 0.82
N VAL A 44 -0.73 -10.71 0.65
CA VAL A 44 0.20 -10.76 -0.48
C VAL A 44 -0.55 -10.76 -1.82
N ALA A 45 -1.64 -11.53 -1.92
CA ALA A 45 -2.47 -11.55 -3.12
C ALA A 45 -3.14 -10.18 -3.38
N LYS A 46 -3.74 -9.56 -2.35
CA LYS A 46 -4.36 -8.22 -2.44
C LYS A 46 -3.35 -7.16 -2.90
N VAL A 47 -2.15 -7.14 -2.32
CA VAL A 47 -1.07 -6.20 -2.71
C VAL A 47 -0.58 -6.46 -4.13
N SER A 48 -0.44 -7.73 -4.53
CA SER A 48 -0.03 -8.09 -5.90
C SER A 48 -1.04 -7.62 -6.93
N LEU A 49 -2.34 -7.82 -6.67
CA LEU A 49 -3.44 -7.31 -7.49
C LEU A 49 -3.44 -5.78 -7.56
N TYR A 50 -3.28 -5.09 -6.42
CA TYR A 50 -3.21 -3.64 -6.38
C TYR A 50 -2.05 -3.11 -7.25
N ASN A 51 -0.86 -3.70 -7.12
CA ASN A 51 0.30 -3.31 -7.90
C ASN A 51 0.07 -3.54 -9.40
N MET A 52 -0.56 -4.65 -9.78
CA MET A 52 -0.92 -4.90 -11.19
C MET A 52 -1.86 -3.82 -11.74
N LEU A 53 -2.86 -3.40 -10.96
CA LEU A 53 -3.82 -2.36 -11.38
C LEU A 53 -3.19 -0.96 -11.47
N VAL A 54 -2.25 -0.64 -10.59
CA VAL A 54 -1.57 0.68 -10.58
C VAL A 54 -0.46 0.76 -11.62
N ASN A 55 0.09 -0.37 -12.08
CA ASN A 55 1.15 -0.43 -13.08
C ASN A 55 0.65 -0.68 -14.52
N MET A 56 -0.67 -0.77 -14.73
CA MET A 56 -1.29 -0.73 -16.06
C MET A 56 -1.33 0.70 -16.60
#